data_AF-A0A2G1XXK0-F1
#
_entry.id   AF-A0A2G1XXK0-F1
#
_cell.length_a   1.000
_cell.length_b   1.000
_cell.length_c   1.000
_cell.angle_alpha   90.00
_cell.angle_beta   90.00
_cell.angle_gamma   90.00
#
_symmetry.space_group_name_H-M   'P 1'
#
loop_
_entity.id
_entity.type
_entity.pdbx_description
1 polymer ?
#
loop_
_entity_poly.entity_id
_entity_poly.type
_entity_poly.pdbx_seq_one_letter_code
_entity_poly.pdbx_strand_id
1 'polypeptide(L)'
;MKVNVFEDYFIVDSMPLEVVKLSRSTRSKICKEDFYTSPNKGYCASQSMYYYGYKIHAVCLIEAELSIFSWIETWYNKRRIHSFLGYKTINEFETEMYNQNVAA
;
A
#
# COMPACT_ATOMS: atom_id res chain seq x y z
N MET A 1 0.61 -14.94 -1.94
CA MET A 1 0.06 -14.61 -0.61
C MET A 1 -0.63 -15.86 -0.10
N LYS A 2 -0.12 -16.50 0.97
CA LYS A 2 -0.78 -17.68 1.55
C LYS A 2 -1.70 -17.18 2.66
N VAL A 3 -2.98 -17.52 2.56
CA VAL A 3 -4.02 -17.14 3.51
C VAL A 3 -4.14 -18.25 4.55
N ASN A 4 -3.93 -17.95 5.83
CA ASN A 4 -4.23 -18.86 6.93
C ASN A 4 -5.58 -18.45 7.54
N VAL A 5 -6.49 -19.41 7.64
CA VAL A 5 -7.93 -19.18 7.87
C VAL A 5 -8.29 -19.09 9.37
N PHE A 6 -7.31 -18.90 10.26
CA PHE A 6 -7.49 -19.08 11.71
C PHE A 6 -7.17 -17.85 12.60
N GLU A 7 -6.78 -16.70 12.03
CA GLU A 7 -6.63 -15.47 12.81
C GLU A 7 -7.26 -14.29 12.04
N ASP A 8 -8.29 -13.65 12.63
CA ASP A 8 -9.04 -12.49 12.08
C ASP A 8 -8.22 -11.19 11.98
N TYR A 9 -6.90 -11.28 12.16
CA TYR A 9 -5.97 -10.16 12.09
C TYR A 9 -4.95 -10.44 11.00
N PHE A 10 -5.15 -9.79 9.86
CA PHE A 10 -4.16 -9.78 8.80
C PHE A 10 -3.15 -8.70 9.14
N ILE A 11 -1.93 -9.12 9.48
CA ILE A 11 -0.79 -8.22 9.52
C ILE A 11 -0.46 -7.89 8.06
N VAL A 12 -0.98 -6.75 7.59
CA VAL A 12 -0.59 -6.22 6.29
C VAL A 12 0.86 -5.81 6.41
N ASP A 13 1.65 -6.19 5.40
CA ASP A 13 3.05 -5.88 5.37
C ASP A 13 3.27 -4.38 5.48
N SER A 14 4.32 -4.03 6.20
CA SER A 14 4.66 -2.65 6.49
C SER A 14 5.05 -1.89 5.22
N MET A 15 4.21 -0.93 4.81
CA MET A 15 4.38 -0.17 3.58
C MET A 15 5.13 1.15 3.83
N PRO A 16 6.28 1.39 3.17
CA PRO A 16 7.00 2.64 3.28
C PRO A 16 6.34 3.74 2.43
N LEU A 17 5.99 4.86 3.06
CA LEU A 17 5.56 6.09 2.40
C LEU A 17 6.75 7.05 2.28
N GLU A 18 7.38 7.09 1.12
CA GLU A 18 8.54 7.96 0.84
C GLU A 18 8.13 9.44 0.81
N VAL A 19 8.73 10.25 1.69
CA VAL A 19 8.50 11.71 1.74
C VAL A 19 9.37 12.43 0.72
N VAL A 20 10.65 12.05 0.64
CA VAL A 20 11.59 12.49 -0.40
C VAL A 20 12.57 11.38 -0.71
N LYS A 21 13.23 11.47 -1.88
CA LYS A 21 14.35 10.58 -2.24
C LYS A 21 15.40 10.55 -1.14
N LEU A 22 15.92 9.34 -0.85
CA LEU A 22 16.93 9.11 0.19
C LEU A 22 18.14 10.05 0.05
N SER A 23 18.56 10.34 -1.19
CA SER A 23 19.65 11.27 -1.52
C SER A 23 19.39 12.72 -1.07
N ARG A 24 18.13 13.11 -0.89
CA ARG A 24 17.68 14.46 -0.50
C ARG A 24 17.21 14.54 0.95
N SER A 25 17.25 13.44 1.71
CA SER A 25 16.71 13.37 3.09
C SER A 25 17.31 14.41 4.03
N THR A 26 18.61 14.71 3.87
CA THR A 26 19.35 15.66 4.72
C THR A 26 18.90 17.09 4.49
N ARG A 27 18.51 17.44 3.27
CA ARG A 27 18.03 18.78 2.88
C ARG A 27 16.54 18.99 3.12
N SER A 28 15.77 17.92 3.30
CA SER A 28 14.34 18.03 3.56
C SER A 28 14.09 18.73 4.90
N LYS A 29 13.13 19.65 4.92
CA LYS A 29 12.60 20.28 6.14
C LYS A 29 11.21 19.75 6.51
N ILE A 30 10.62 18.93 5.65
CA ILE A 30 9.24 18.45 5.78
C ILE A 30 9.10 17.59 7.03
N CYS A 31 8.11 17.94 7.86
CA CYS A 31 7.70 17.20 9.05
C CYS A 31 8.83 17.02 10.09
N LYS A 32 9.83 17.92 10.13
CA LYS A 32 10.95 17.85 11.10
C LYS A 32 10.74 18.70 12.34
N GLU A 33 9.58 19.34 12.47
CA GLU A 33 9.27 20.25 13.56
C GLU A 33 9.18 19.51 14.90
N ASP A 34 8.54 18.34 14.91
CA ASP A 34 8.38 17.49 16.09
C ASP A 34 9.11 16.16 15.93
N PHE A 35 9.77 15.70 17.00
CA PHE A 35 10.51 14.43 16.99
C PHE A 35 9.61 13.23 16.62
N TYR A 36 8.39 13.19 17.17
CA TYR A 36 7.46 12.06 17.00
C TYR A 36 6.88 11.95 15.59
N THR A 37 6.72 13.08 14.89
CA THR A 37 6.19 13.12 13.52
C THR A 37 7.32 13.13 12.48
N SER A 38 8.58 13.14 12.93
CA SER A 38 9.74 13.21 12.05
C SER A 38 9.89 11.97 11.16
N PRO A 39 10.14 12.13 9.85
CA PRO A 39 10.37 11.00 8.97
C PRO A 39 11.67 10.27 9.34
N ASN A 40 11.65 8.93 9.26
CA ASN A 40 12.82 8.11 9.57
C ASN A 40 13.41 7.48 8.29
N LYS A 41 14.69 7.13 8.34
CA LYS A 41 15.34 6.27 7.35
C LYS A 41 15.14 4.82 7.74
N GLY A 42 14.67 4.02 6.80
CA GLY A 42 14.50 2.59 7.03
C GLY A 42 14.68 1.78 5.76
N TYR A 43 14.65 0.46 5.94
CA TYR A 43 14.58 -0.51 4.87
C TYR A 43 13.26 -1.28 4.98
N CYS A 44 12.55 -1.39 3.88
CA CYS A 44 11.36 -2.23 3.75
C CYS A 44 11.78 -3.54 3.06
N ALA A 45 11.80 -4.63 3.81
CA ALA A 45 12.22 -5.94 3.31
C ALA A 45 11.26 -6.47 2.23
N SER A 46 9.97 -6.24 2.42
CA SER A 46 8.92 -6.72 1.51
C SER A 46 8.88 -6.03 0.16
N GLN A 47 9.32 -4.77 0.12
CA GLN A 47 9.49 -4.03 -1.14
C GLN A 47 10.95 -3.96 -1.59
N SER A 48 11.87 -4.59 -0.85
CA SER A 48 13.31 -4.58 -1.09
C SER A 48 13.88 -3.18 -1.38
N MET A 49 13.48 -2.18 -0.58
CA MET A 49 13.87 -0.79 -0.83
C MET A 49 14.19 0.00 0.45
N TYR A 50 15.14 0.93 0.33
CA TYR A 50 15.39 1.96 1.35
C TYR A 50 14.45 3.15 1.14
N TYR A 51 13.98 3.71 2.24
CA TYR A 51 13.10 4.88 2.22
C TYR A 51 13.50 5.90 3.27
N TYR A 52 13.15 7.15 3.00
CA TYR A 52 13.10 8.23 4.00
C TYR A 52 11.65 8.70 4.08
N GLY A 53 10.98 8.39 5.18
CA GLY A 53 9.54 8.53 5.26
C GLY A 53 8.90 7.79 6.42
N TYR A 54 7.64 7.44 6.24
CA TYR A 54 6.83 6.76 7.26
C TYR A 54 6.66 5.29 6.92
N LYS A 55 6.72 4.42 7.93
CA LYS A 55 6.42 3.00 7.77
C LYS A 55 5.00 2.76 8.28
N ILE A 56 4.07 2.54 7.36
CA ILE A 56 2.67 2.29 7.71
C ILE A 56 2.55 0.84 8.12
N HIS A 57 2.05 0.59 9.33
CA HIS A 57 1.70 -0.74 9.82
C HIS A 57 0.18 -0.83 9.83
N ALA A 58 -0.41 -1.47 8.82
CA ALA A 58 -1.84 -1.72 8.80
C ALA A 58 -2.11 -3.08 9.47
N VAL A 59 -2.81 -3.05 10.59
CA VAL A 59 -3.44 -4.24 11.17
C VAL A 59 -4.88 -4.21 10.68
N CYS A 60 -5.25 -5.11 9.76
CA CYS A 60 -6.59 -5.12 9.19
C CYS A 60 -7.37 -6.35 9.62
N LEU A 61 -8.58 -6.11 10.13
CA LEU A 61 -9.74 -6.95 9.84
C LEU A 61 -10.01 -6.82 8.33
N ILE A 62 -10.43 -7.89 7.65
CA ILE A 62 -10.66 -7.95 6.18
C ILE A 62 -11.41 -6.70 5.64
N GLU A 63 -12.35 -6.17 6.41
CA GLU A 63 -13.16 -4.99 6.05
C GLU A 63 -12.32 -3.69 5.95
N ALA A 64 -11.30 -3.55 6.79
CA ALA A 64 -10.40 -2.39 6.76
C ALA A 64 -9.42 -2.46 5.60
N GLU A 65 -8.97 -3.66 5.20
CA GLU A 65 -8.12 -3.86 4.02
C GLU A 65 -8.88 -3.45 2.76
N LEU A 66 -10.12 -3.93 2.61
CA LEU A 66 -10.98 -3.56 1.48
C LEU A 66 -11.32 -2.07 1.48
N SER A 67 -11.54 -1.47 2.66
CA SER A 67 -11.82 -0.03 2.79
C SER A 67 -10.61 0.82 2.43
N ILE A 68 -9.39 0.45 2.87
CA ILE A 68 -8.15 1.15 2.55
C ILE A 68 -7.82 0.97 1.06
N PHE A 69 -7.95 -0.25 0.53
CA PHE A 69 -7.74 -0.52 -0.89
C PHE A 69 -8.72 0.30 -1.74
N SER A 70 -10.02 0.28 -1.42
CA SER A 70 -11.03 1.08 -2.08
C SER A 70 -10.73 2.58 -1.98
N TRP A 71 -10.30 3.07 -0.82
CA TRP A 71 -9.92 4.48 -0.63
C TRP A 71 -8.70 4.87 -1.46
N ILE A 72 -7.64 4.04 -1.45
CA ILE A 72 -6.43 4.24 -2.25
C ILE A 72 -6.78 4.21 -3.74
N GLU A 73 -7.51 3.21 -4.23
CA GLU A 73 -7.87 3.11 -5.65
C GLU A 73 -8.80 4.25 -6.09
N THR A 74 -9.70 4.71 -5.22
CA THR A 74 -10.62 5.82 -5.52
C THR A 74 -9.90 7.18 -5.52
N TRP A 75 -8.95 7.40 -4.60
CA TRP A 75 -8.18 8.64 -4.51
C TRP A 75 -6.96 8.67 -5.44
N TYR A 76 -6.35 7.53 -5.73
CA TYR A 76 -5.11 7.39 -6.49
C TYR A 76 -5.38 7.24 -7.99
N ASN A 77 -6.02 8.27 -8.55
CA ASN A 77 -6.09 8.58 -9.97
C ASN A 77 -6.72 7.49 -10.87
N LYS A 78 -8.03 7.59 -11.09
CA LYS A 78 -8.86 6.76 -11.99
C LYS A 78 -8.36 6.60 -13.44
N ARG A 79 -7.36 7.38 -13.87
CA ARG A 79 -6.74 7.29 -15.20
C ARG A 79 -5.47 6.45 -15.26
N ARG A 80 -4.92 6.03 -14.11
CA ARG A 80 -3.69 5.25 -14.05
C ARG A 80 -4.04 3.76 -14.15
N ILE A 81 -3.60 3.14 -15.24
CA ILE A 81 -3.82 1.71 -15.49
C ILE A 81 -2.60 0.94 -15.01
N HIS A 82 -2.77 0.07 -14.02
CA HIS A 82 -1.66 -0.59 -13.30
C HIS A 82 -1.25 -1.90 -13.99
N SER A 83 0.05 -2.17 -14.10
CA SER A 83 0.58 -3.37 -14.76
C SER A 83 0.15 -4.67 -14.06
N PHE A 84 0.03 -4.65 -12.73
CA PHE A 84 -0.53 -5.76 -11.94
C PHE A 84 -1.99 -6.07 -12.31
N LEU A 85 -2.79 -5.06 -12.63
CA LEU A 85 -4.18 -5.23 -13.11
C LEU A 85 -4.22 -5.56 -14.62
N GLY A 86 -3.06 -5.81 -15.25
CA GLY A 86 -2.98 -6.09 -16.68
C GLY A 86 -3.36 -4.90 -17.56
N TYR A 87 -3.17 -3.67 -17.08
CA TYR A 87 -3.62 -2.45 -17.74
C TYR A 87 -5.14 -2.43 -18.01
N LYS A 88 -5.93 -2.94 -17.06
CA LYS A 88 -7.39 -2.88 -17.06
C LYS A 88 -7.89 -1.81 -16.10
N THR A 89 -9.06 -1.26 -16.41
CA THR A 89 -9.79 -0.44 -15.44
C THR A 89 -10.29 -1.30 -14.28
N ILE A 90 -10.58 -0.68 -13.13
CA ILE A 90 -11.07 -1.40 -11.95
C ILE A 90 -12.35 -2.20 -12.26
N ASN A 91 -13.28 -1.62 -13.02
CA ASN A 91 -14.53 -2.28 -13.41
C ASN A 91 -14.29 -3.51 -14.30
N GLU A 92 -13.34 -3.43 -15.24
CA GLU A 92 -12.98 -4.55 -16.12
C GLU A 92 -12.32 -5.68 -15.33
N PHE A 93 -11.44 -5.34 -14.39
CA PHE A 93 -10.77 -6.32 -13.52
C PHE A 93 -11.76 -7.03 -12.59
N GLU A 94 -12.66 -6.29 -11.94
CA GLU A 94 -13.70 -6.86 -11.07
C GLU A 94 -14.63 -7.80 -11.83
N THR A 95 -15.02 -7.42 -13.05
CA THR A 95 -15.87 -8.25 -13.92
C THR A 95 -15.19 -9.57 -14.28
N GLU A 96 -13.90 -9.54 -14.58
CA GLU A 96 -13.14 -10.77 -14.87
C GLU A 96 -12.98 -11.68 -13.66
N MET A 97 -12.66 -11.12 -12.49
CA MET A 97 -12.55 -11.90 -11.26
C MET A 97 -13.88 -12.57 -10.90
N TYR A 98 -15.00 -11.85 -11.05
CA TYR A 98 -16.33 -12.41 -10.85
C TYR A 98 -16.60 -13.58 -11.81
N ASN A 99 -16.32 -13.41 -13.10
CA ASN A 99 -16.52 -14.46 -14.10
C ASN A 99 -15.63 -15.68 -13.85
N GLN A 100 -14.40 -15.51 -13.38
CA GLN A 100 -13.51 -16.61 -13.01
C GLN A 100 -14.04 -17.39 -11.81
N ASN A 101 -14.60 -16.71 -10.80
CA ASN A 101 -15.19 -17.35 -9.63
C ASN A 101 -16.50 -18.10 -9.95
N VAL A 102 -17.25 -17.64 -10.96
CA VAL A 102 -18.47 -18.32 -11.44
C VAL A 102 -18.13 -19.52 -12.34
N ALA A 103 -16.97 -19.47 -13.01
CA ALA A 103 -16.48 -20.53 -13.89
C ALA A 103 -15.65 -21.62 -13.17
N ALA A 104 -15.34 -21.42 -11.88
CA ALA A 104 -14.60 -22.36 -11.02
C ALA A 104 -15.55 -23.14 -10.11
#